data_AF-A0AAN8F270-F1
#
_entry.id   AF-A0AAN8F270-F1
#
_cell.length_a   1.000
_cell.length_b   1.000
_cell.length_c   1.000
_cell.angle_alpha   90.00
_cell.angle_beta   90.00
_cell.angle_gamma   90.00
#
_symmetry.space_group_name_H-M   'P 1'
#
loop_
_entity.id
_entity.type
_entity.pdbx_description
1 polymer ?
#
loop_
_entity_poly.entity_id
_entity_poly.type
_entity_poly.pdbx_seq_one_letter_code
_entity_poly.pdbx_strand_id
1 'polypeptide(L)'
;MTDSNDSKQLQQDYDRLRDSLPSLPTKDILYSHLVDVFLKVHALRDSINTLGNQIDTFRRDEGSWHERTLKLELLDTTAWKYEYQLLLYDSRLETLLMYPGLMIATNTMDETTWEQQMAQSVLDIDEKPVTTDPKQVLQDIRTHLDSLNKFYRRIQLIEDELMKEDDAETMDFQKRVLLELQAIRQTLDHMDRSRGQPAIWSASRGHISTIDRSLGGPIDLSYADYRDSPQLDSNNKPSEDTRDRTEKTQEVPNLVNPDGSVENEDSAEVREREAIRIQENVAFLEPLIEDEDEDVVNPEDAMVLIEDELVEIDDAASDEDHREVRQPDRNVRIQQQGEETEQALVARLLTEFKQAKQAKKNIYMMIAELEAQPRCRLRRYEQGVRLDSERTMQCSFCKEEGTHYSDACLTFRNAKVRNEILDRENKCKKCLSSWCPRGEMCRKNDQTCFYCGSDSHNGCVCDLPDQSRVLEEKLASLRNEGNNARLRQHCIRKHLERHGVRDFA
;
A
#
# COMPACT_ATOMS: atom_id res chain seq x y z
N MET A 1 -63.67 32.28 -9.71
CA MET A 1 -62.89 33.30 -8.97
C MET A 1 -61.83 32.67 -8.05
N THR A 2 -61.93 31.39 -7.70
CA THR A 2 -60.89 30.61 -7.00
C THR A 2 -59.64 30.36 -7.88
N ASP A 3 -59.82 30.12 -9.18
CA ASP A 3 -58.73 29.76 -10.10
C ASP A 3 -57.64 30.82 -10.26
N SER A 4 -57.97 32.10 -10.02
CA SER A 4 -56.98 33.18 -10.10
C SER A 4 -56.03 33.21 -8.91
N ASN A 5 -56.42 32.65 -7.76
CA ASN A 5 -55.57 32.61 -6.58
C ASN A 5 -54.63 31.41 -6.64
N ASP A 6 -55.13 30.26 -7.09
CA ASP A 6 -54.34 29.04 -7.26
C ASP A 6 -53.23 29.21 -8.31
N SER A 7 -53.52 29.90 -9.41
CA SER A 7 -52.51 30.22 -10.43
C SER A 7 -51.39 31.13 -9.89
N LYS A 8 -51.71 32.08 -9.00
CA LYS A 8 -50.70 32.95 -8.37
C LYS A 8 -49.85 32.18 -7.36
N GLN A 9 -50.46 31.29 -6.59
CA GLN A 9 -49.74 30.44 -5.64
C GLN A 9 -48.77 29.50 -6.36
N LEU A 10 -49.23 28.82 -7.42
CA LEU A 10 -48.37 27.95 -8.24
C LEU A 10 -47.21 28.71 -8.88
N GLN A 11 -47.44 29.93 -9.35
CA GLN A 11 -46.36 30.76 -9.90
C GLN A 11 -45.34 31.14 -8.82
N GLN A 12 -45.78 31.51 -7.62
CA GLN A 12 -44.89 31.81 -6.49
C GLN A 12 -44.08 30.59 -6.04
N ASP A 13 -44.71 29.41 -5.99
CA ASP A 13 -44.03 28.16 -5.62
C ASP A 13 -43.02 27.76 -6.71
N TYR A 14 -43.36 27.95 -7.98
CA TYR A 14 -42.44 27.75 -9.10
C TYR A 14 -41.24 28.69 -9.03
N ASP A 15 -41.45 30.00 -8.82
CA ASP A 15 -40.38 30.98 -8.72
C ASP A 15 -39.48 30.67 -7.51
N ARG A 16 -40.06 30.29 -6.36
CA ARG A 16 -39.31 29.87 -5.17
C ARG A 16 -38.46 28.63 -5.42
N LEU A 17 -39.01 27.62 -6.11
CA LEU A 17 -38.26 26.42 -6.49
C LEU A 17 -37.12 26.76 -7.44
N ARG A 18 -37.39 27.58 -8.48
CA ARG A 18 -36.37 28.03 -9.42
C ARG A 18 -35.24 28.78 -8.72
N ASP A 19 -35.57 29.67 -7.80
CA ASP A 19 -34.59 30.48 -7.07
C ASP A 19 -33.81 29.65 -6.02
N SER A 20 -34.32 28.46 -5.66
CA SER A 20 -33.63 27.51 -4.76
C SER A 20 -32.69 26.55 -5.47
N LEU A 21 -32.75 26.46 -6.80
CA LEU A 21 -31.85 25.60 -7.56
C LEU A 21 -30.43 26.21 -7.59
N PRO A 22 -29.37 25.40 -7.50
CA PRO A 22 -28.02 25.87 -7.72
C PRO A 22 -27.88 26.42 -9.14
N SER A 23 -26.92 27.33 -9.36
CA SER A 23 -26.64 27.86 -10.69
C SER A 23 -26.35 26.73 -11.67
N LEU A 24 -27.21 26.58 -12.68
CA LEU A 24 -27.06 25.51 -13.67
C LEU A 24 -25.84 25.78 -14.57
N PRO A 25 -25.08 24.74 -14.96
CA PRO A 25 -24.00 24.87 -15.92
C PRO A 25 -24.54 25.33 -17.28
N THR A 26 -23.68 25.93 -18.11
CA THR A 26 -24.02 26.19 -19.51
C THR A 26 -24.07 24.87 -20.28
N LYS A 27 -24.86 24.82 -21.36
CA LYS A 27 -25.01 23.59 -22.17
C LYS A 27 -23.68 23.07 -22.72
N ASP A 28 -22.77 23.97 -23.07
CA ASP A 28 -21.46 23.62 -23.63
C ASP A 28 -20.53 23.02 -22.56
N ILE A 29 -20.57 23.55 -21.33
CA ILE A 29 -19.83 22.99 -20.19
C ILE A 29 -20.38 21.60 -19.84
N LEU A 30 -21.71 21.46 -19.75
CA LEU A 30 -22.35 20.17 -19.47
C LEU A 30 -22.00 19.12 -20.53
N TYR A 31 -22.13 19.47 -21.81
CA TYR A 31 -21.80 18.57 -22.91
C TYR A 31 -20.32 18.18 -22.87
N SER A 32 -19.41 19.14 -22.67
CA SER A 32 -17.97 18.87 -22.53
C SER A 32 -17.67 17.89 -21.38
N HIS A 33 -18.35 18.03 -20.24
CA HIS A 33 -18.16 17.12 -19.09
C HIS A 33 -18.68 15.71 -19.38
N LEU A 34 -19.80 15.58 -20.10
CA LEU A 34 -20.32 14.26 -20.50
C LEU A 34 -19.40 13.57 -21.50
N VAL A 35 -18.94 14.31 -22.53
CA VAL A 35 -17.98 13.80 -23.51
C VAL A 35 -16.68 13.34 -22.84
N ASP A 36 -16.15 14.11 -21.89
CA ASP A 36 -14.97 13.73 -21.10
C ASP A 36 -15.18 12.39 -20.37
N VAL A 37 -16.34 12.21 -19.72
CA VAL A 37 -16.65 10.96 -19.02
C VAL A 37 -16.81 9.79 -20.01
N PHE A 38 -17.47 9.99 -21.15
CA PHE A 38 -17.61 8.94 -22.18
C PHE A 38 -16.26 8.49 -22.73
N LEU A 39 -15.36 9.44 -23.02
CA LEU A 39 -14.01 9.15 -23.49
C LEU A 39 -13.21 8.37 -22.42
N LYS A 40 -13.34 8.74 -21.15
CA LYS A 40 -12.66 8.06 -20.03
C LYS A 40 -13.17 6.64 -19.81
N VAL A 41 -14.48 6.42 -19.87
CA VAL A 41 -15.07 5.07 -19.79
C VAL A 41 -14.61 4.22 -20.97
N HIS A 42 -14.55 4.78 -22.18
CA HIS A 42 -14.04 4.08 -23.37
C HIS A 42 -12.56 3.68 -23.21
N ALA A 43 -11.69 4.58 -22.76
CA ALA A 43 -10.29 4.26 -22.51
C ALA A 43 -10.11 3.21 -21.39
N LEU A 44 -10.97 3.24 -20.38
CA LEU A 44 -10.94 2.31 -19.27
C LEU A 44 -11.34 0.89 -19.71
N ARG A 45 -12.29 0.76 -20.64
CA ARG A 45 -12.64 -0.52 -21.27
C ARG A 45 -11.43 -1.23 -21.86
N ASP A 46 -10.60 -0.52 -22.64
CA ASP A 46 -9.41 -1.10 -23.26
C ASP A 46 -8.35 -1.48 -22.22
N SER A 47 -8.24 -0.69 -21.16
CA SER A 47 -7.36 -0.97 -20.02
C SER A 47 -7.79 -2.23 -19.26
N ILE A 48 -9.09 -2.42 -19.04
CA ILE A 48 -9.65 -3.63 -18.39
C ILE A 48 -9.43 -4.87 -19.27
N ASN A 49 -9.60 -4.76 -20.59
CA ASN A 49 -9.28 -5.87 -21.50
C ASN A 49 -7.79 -6.23 -21.44
N THR A 50 -6.92 -5.23 -21.36
CA THR A 50 -5.48 -5.42 -21.19
C THR A 50 -5.15 -6.12 -19.87
N LEU A 51 -5.79 -5.74 -18.77
CA LEU A 51 -5.65 -6.41 -17.48
C LEU A 51 -6.07 -7.88 -17.55
N GLY A 52 -7.19 -8.19 -18.21
CA GLY A 52 -7.62 -9.58 -18.44
C GLY A 52 -6.53 -10.40 -19.13
N ASN A 53 -5.95 -9.87 -20.21
CA ASN A 53 -4.84 -10.51 -20.93
C ASN A 53 -3.57 -10.67 -20.07
N GLN A 54 -3.29 -9.69 -19.19
CA GLN A 54 -2.15 -9.77 -18.27
C GLN A 54 -2.36 -10.88 -17.23
N ILE A 55 -3.55 -11.02 -16.66
CA ILE A 55 -3.91 -12.11 -15.75
C ILE A 55 -3.78 -13.47 -16.46
N ASP A 56 -4.25 -13.57 -17.71
CA ASP A 56 -4.10 -14.77 -18.54
C ASP A 56 -2.65 -15.15 -18.82
N THR A 57 -1.80 -14.15 -19.07
CA THR A 57 -0.37 -14.32 -19.30
C THR A 57 0.36 -14.69 -18.01
N PHE A 58 0.02 -14.04 -16.90
CA PHE A 58 0.60 -14.27 -15.59
C PHE A 58 0.43 -15.72 -15.12
N ARG A 59 -0.71 -16.35 -15.44
CA ARG A 59 -0.96 -17.76 -15.11
C ARG A 59 0.07 -18.72 -15.71
N ARG A 60 0.74 -18.34 -16.80
CA ARG A 60 1.75 -19.15 -17.49
C ARG A 60 3.17 -18.73 -17.14
N ASP A 61 3.33 -17.78 -16.22
CA ASP A 61 4.63 -17.28 -15.81
C ASP A 61 5.35 -18.34 -14.98
N GLU A 62 6.56 -18.72 -15.42
CA GLU A 62 7.43 -19.70 -14.75
C GLU A 62 8.46 -19.02 -13.82
N GLY A 63 8.28 -17.72 -13.53
CA GLY A 63 9.11 -16.98 -12.59
C GLY A 63 9.11 -17.56 -11.18
N SER A 64 10.04 -17.06 -10.34
CA SER A 64 10.11 -17.48 -8.94
C SER A 64 8.79 -17.16 -8.21
N TRP A 65 8.43 -17.94 -7.18
CA TRP A 65 7.18 -17.72 -6.44
C TRP A 65 7.10 -16.29 -5.90
N HIS A 66 8.22 -15.74 -5.41
CA HIS A 66 8.27 -14.40 -4.83
C HIS A 66 7.99 -13.30 -5.85
N GLU A 67 8.60 -13.38 -7.04
CA GLU A 67 8.33 -12.45 -8.15
C GLU A 67 6.88 -12.58 -8.62
N ARG A 68 6.35 -13.81 -8.65
CA ARG A 68 4.95 -14.06 -9.01
C ARG A 68 4.00 -13.45 -7.99
N THR A 69 4.23 -13.60 -6.69
CA THR A 69 3.41 -13.00 -5.63
C THR A 69 3.34 -11.47 -5.77
N LEU A 70 4.48 -10.80 -5.95
CA LEU A 70 4.52 -9.34 -6.14
C LEU A 70 3.76 -8.90 -7.40
N LYS A 71 3.91 -9.65 -8.50
CA LYS A 71 3.20 -9.36 -9.74
C LYS A 71 1.70 -9.60 -9.62
N LEU A 72 1.28 -10.59 -8.84
CA LEU A 72 -0.14 -10.85 -8.55
C LEU A 72 -0.74 -9.70 -7.73
N GLU A 73 -0.04 -9.21 -6.71
CA GLU A 73 -0.46 -8.05 -5.89
C GLU A 73 -0.63 -6.78 -6.75
N LEU A 74 0.26 -6.58 -7.72
CA LEU A 74 0.14 -5.48 -8.68
C LEU A 74 -1.11 -5.63 -9.57
N LEU A 75 -1.41 -6.84 -10.04
CA LEU A 75 -2.62 -7.11 -10.83
C LEU A 75 -3.89 -6.88 -10.02
N ASP A 76 -3.92 -7.31 -8.76
CA ASP A 76 -5.05 -7.09 -7.84
C ASP A 76 -5.28 -5.60 -7.58
N THR A 77 -4.21 -4.87 -7.24
CA THR A 77 -4.27 -3.41 -7.04
C THR A 77 -4.74 -2.68 -8.31
N THR A 78 -4.33 -3.16 -9.48
CA THR A 78 -4.77 -2.59 -10.76
C THR A 78 -6.25 -2.86 -11.03
N ALA A 79 -6.76 -4.05 -10.68
CA ALA A 79 -8.17 -4.36 -10.76
C ALA A 79 -9.01 -3.43 -9.86
N TRP A 80 -8.59 -3.24 -8.61
CA TRP A 80 -9.20 -2.30 -7.66
C TRP A 80 -9.24 -0.87 -8.20
N LYS A 81 -8.11 -0.40 -8.75
CA LYS A 81 -8.05 0.93 -9.37
C LYS A 81 -9.12 1.11 -10.44
N TYR A 82 -9.28 0.13 -11.33
CA TYR A 82 -10.26 0.22 -12.41
C TYR A 82 -11.70 0.12 -11.92
N GLU A 83 -11.97 -0.67 -10.88
CA GLU A 83 -13.29 -0.73 -10.25
C GLU A 83 -13.70 0.62 -9.67
N TYR A 84 -12.82 1.24 -8.88
CA TYR A 84 -13.09 2.56 -8.30
C TYR A 84 -13.29 3.63 -9.37
N GLN A 85 -12.51 3.59 -10.46
CA GLN A 85 -12.69 4.53 -11.57
C GLN A 85 -14.04 4.35 -12.27
N LEU A 86 -14.48 3.11 -12.51
CA LEU A 86 -15.80 2.84 -13.08
C LEU A 86 -16.93 3.34 -12.19
N LEU A 87 -16.87 3.08 -10.87
CA LEU A 87 -17.87 3.55 -9.91
C LEU A 87 -17.93 5.08 -9.83
N LEU A 88 -16.78 5.75 -9.88
CA LEU A 88 -16.71 7.21 -9.93
C LEU A 88 -17.39 7.75 -11.20
N TYR A 89 -17.13 7.14 -12.36
CA TYR A 89 -17.75 7.56 -13.61
C TYR A 89 -19.25 7.25 -13.67
N ASP A 90 -19.70 6.14 -13.07
CA ASP A 90 -21.12 5.80 -12.93
C ASP A 90 -21.87 6.90 -12.16
N SER A 91 -21.38 7.22 -10.96
CA SER A 91 -21.96 8.28 -10.11
C SER A 91 -21.91 9.66 -10.77
N ARG A 92 -20.81 9.99 -11.44
CA ARG A 92 -20.67 11.26 -12.16
C ARG A 92 -21.63 11.34 -13.35
N LEU A 93 -21.84 10.25 -14.09
CA LEU A 93 -22.81 10.20 -15.18
C LEU A 93 -24.23 10.39 -14.67
N GLU A 94 -24.63 9.67 -13.62
CA GLU A 94 -25.95 9.84 -13.01
C GLU A 94 -26.18 11.30 -12.61
N THR A 95 -25.18 11.93 -12.00
CA THR A 95 -25.25 13.35 -11.62
C THR A 95 -25.37 14.27 -12.83
N LEU A 96 -24.54 14.08 -13.86
CA LEU A 96 -24.55 14.92 -15.06
C LEU A 96 -25.86 14.76 -15.86
N LEU A 97 -26.43 13.55 -15.91
CA LEU A 97 -27.65 13.25 -16.65
C LEU A 97 -28.93 13.82 -16.02
N MET A 98 -28.86 14.31 -14.78
CA MET A 98 -29.98 15.07 -14.19
C MET A 98 -30.12 16.49 -14.78
N TYR A 99 -29.01 17.11 -15.20
CA TYR A 99 -29.01 18.52 -15.63
C TYR A 99 -29.82 18.80 -16.92
N PRO A 100 -29.78 17.97 -17.98
CA PRO A 100 -30.56 18.24 -19.19
C PRO A 100 -32.06 18.43 -18.91
N GLY A 101 -32.65 17.60 -18.05
CA GLY A 101 -34.06 17.71 -17.65
C GLY A 101 -34.36 19.02 -16.91
N LEU A 102 -33.47 19.43 -16.00
CA LEU A 102 -33.59 20.71 -15.28
C LEU A 102 -33.41 21.91 -16.22
N MET A 103 -32.47 21.84 -17.15
CA MET A 103 -32.21 22.90 -18.11
C MET A 103 -33.37 23.09 -19.09
N ILE A 104 -33.97 22.00 -19.56
CA ILE A 104 -35.18 22.02 -20.40
C ILE A 104 -36.36 22.60 -19.61
N ALA A 105 -36.58 22.14 -18.37
CA ALA A 105 -37.67 22.64 -17.53
C ALA A 105 -37.54 24.14 -17.17
N THR A 106 -36.31 24.66 -17.13
CA THR A 106 -36.02 26.08 -16.87
C THR A 106 -35.92 26.94 -18.13
N ASN A 107 -36.17 26.36 -19.32
CA ASN A 107 -36.00 27.01 -20.63
C ASN A 107 -34.60 27.61 -20.84
N THR A 108 -33.56 27.04 -20.22
CA THR A 108 -32.16 27.43 -20.46
C THR A 108 -31.57 26.68 -21.66
N MET A 109 -32.20 25.57 -22.07
CA MET A 109 -31.85 24.77 -23.23
C MET A 109 -33.11 24.12 -23.83
N ASP A 110 -33.21 24.08 -25.16
CA ASP A 110 -34.29 23.38 -25.86
C ASP A 110 -33.96 21.88 -26.01
N GLU A 111 -34.98 21.03 -25.91
CA GLU A 111 -34.86 19.56 -26.06
C GLU A 111 -34.22 19.16 -27.40
N THR A 112 -34.62 19.82 -28.49
CA THR A 112 -34.05 19.57 -29.83
C THR A 112 -32.58 19.95 -29.92
N THR A 113 -32.15 20.99 -29.21
CA THR A 113 -30.74 21.38 -29.14
C THR A 113 -29.93 20.32 -28.42
N TRP A 114 -30.46 19.79 -27.32
CA TRP A 114 -29.84 18.71 -26.56
C TRP A 114 -29.70 17.42 -27.38
N GLU A 115 -30.78 16.99 -28.03
CA GLU A 115 -30.78 15.82 -28.93
C GLU A 115 -29.75 15.98 -30.06
N GLN A 116 -29.68 17.17 -30.66
CA GLN A 116 -28.70 17.46 -31.71
C GLN A 116 -27.27 17.42 -31.19
N GLN A 117 -27.00 17.88 -29.96
CA GLN A 117 -25.67 17.81 -29.33
C GLN A 117 -25.28 16.36 -29.02
N MET A 118 -26.18 15.58 -28.44
CA MET A 118 -25.92 14.17 -28.12
C MET A 118 -25.77 13.27 -29.37
N ALA A 119 -26.37 13.68 -30.49
CA ALA A 119 -26.20 13.02 -31.79
C ALA A 119 -24.86 13.32 -32.49
N GLN A 120 -24.06 14.25 -31.97
CA GLN A 120 -22.72 14.51 -32.52
C GLN A 120 -21.81 13.31 -32.25
N SER A 121 -21.11 12.86 -33.29
CA SER A 121 -20.13 11.78 -33.17
C SER A 121 -18.93 12.29 -32.37
N VAL A 122 -18.67 11.63 -31.24
CA VAL A 122 -17.43 11.80 -30.48
C VAL A 122 -16.44 10.77 -30.97
N LEU A 123 -15.21 11.20 -31.26
CA LEU A 123 -14.11 10.34 -31.67
C LEU A 123 -13.06 10.28 -30.55
N ASP A 124 -12.46 9.12 -30.34
CA ASP A 124 -11.31 8.97 -29.45
C ASP A 124 -10.01 9.44 -30.13
N ILE A 125 -8.87 9.25 -29.45
CA ILE A 125 -7.53 9.62 -29.93
C ILE A 125 -7.15 8.85 -31.21
N ASP A 126 -7.74 7.68 -31.43
CA ASP A 126 -7.52 6.83 -32.62
C ASP A 126 -8.56 7.10 -33.73
N GLU A 127 -9.33 8.19 -33.63
CA GLU A 127 -10.44 8.52 -34.52
C GLU A 127 -11.56 7.46 -34.56
N LYS A 128 -11.66 6.60 -33.53
CA LYS A 128 -12.75 5.62 -33.43
C LYS A 128 -13.98 6.26 -32.80
N PRO A 129 -15.18 5.97 -33.31
CA PRO A 129 -16.41 6.50 -32.74
C PRO A 129 -16.65 5.93 -31.34
N VAL A 130 -16.89 6.83 -30.38
CA VAL A 130 -17.27 6.51 -29.01
C VAL A 130 -18.78 6.61 -28.87
N THR A 131 -19.37 5.62 -28.18
CA THR A 131 -20.81 5.63 -27.90
C THR A 131 -21.17 6.82 -27.00
N THR A 132 -22.01 7.71 -27.51
CA THR A 132 -22.54 8.87 -26.74
C THR A 132 -23.89 8.60 -26.10
N ASP A 133 -24.51 7.43 -26.34
CA ASP A 133 -25.76 7.04 -25.68
C ASP A 133 -25.50 6.73 -24.19
N PRO A 134 -26.01 7.56 -23.26
CA PRO A 134 -25.72 7.38 -21.84
C PRO A 134 -26.21 6.04 -21.29
N LYS A 135 -27.31 5.49 -21.83
CA LYS A 135 -27.84 4.20 -21.36
C LYS A 135 -26.90 3.06 -21.73
N GLN A 136 -26.34 3.11 -22.93
CA GLN A 136 -25.36 2.13 -23.37
C GLN A 136 -24.05 2.28 -22.59
N VAL A 137 -23.59 3.50 -22.32
CA VAL A 137 -22.38 3.72 -21.51
C VAL A 137 -22.55 3.17 -20.09
N LEU A 138 -23.68 3.44 -19.41
CA LEU A 138 -23.97 2.87 -18.09
C LEU A 138 -24.04 1.33 -18.12
N GLN A 139 -24.59 0.75 -19.20
CA GLN A 139 -24.60 -0.70 -19.38
C GLN A 139 -23.19 -1.26 -19.60
N ASP A 140 -22.34 -0.54 -20.34
CA ASP A 140 -20.94 -0.91 -20.55
C ASP A 140 -20.18 -0.88 -19.21
N ILE A 141 -20.37 0.16 -18.38
CA ILE A 141 -19.79 0.24 -17.02
C ILE A 141 -20.15 -1.00 -16.19
N ARG A 142 -21.43 -1.37 -16.11
CA ARG A 142 -21.87 -2.57 -15.37
C ARG A 142 -21.25 -3.85 -15.91
N THR A 143 -21.18 -3.98 -17.23
CA THR A 143 -20.55 -5.13 -17.89
C THR A 143 -19.06 -5.23 -17.55
N HIS A 144 -18.38 -4.10 -17.43
CA HIS A 144 -16.97 -4.05 -17.04
C HIS A 144 -16.76 -4.32 -15.55
N LEU A 145 -17.64 -3.84 -14.66
CA LEU A 145 -17.63 -4.22 -13.24
C LEU A 145 -17.80 -5.75 -13.07
N ASP A 146 -18.73 -6.36 -13.82
CA ASP A 146 -18.88 -7.82 -13.84
C ASP A 146 -17.62 -8.55 -14.34
N SER A 147 -16.91 -7.95 -15.28
CA SER A 147 -15.64 -8.49 -15.79
C SER A 147 -14.53 -8.42 -14.74
N LEU A 148 -14.43 -7.30 -14.00
CA LEU A 148 -13.50 -7.16 -12.87
C LEU A 148 -13.80 -8.16 -11.75
N ASN A 149 -15.08 -8.40 -11.44
CA ASN A 149 -15.49 -9.44 -10.50
C ASN A 149 -15.02 -10.84 -10.91
N LYS A 150 -15.03 -11.15 -12.22
CA LYS A 150 -14.45 -12.39 -12.73
C LYS A 150 -12.93 -12.39 -12.60
N PHE A 151 -12.26 -11.26 -12.79
CA PHE A 151 -10.83 -11.14 -12.61
C PHE A 151 -10.40 -11.36 -11.16
N TYR A 152 -11.09 -10.79 -10.17
CA TYR A 152 -10.80 -11.06 -8.76
C TYR A 152 -10.88 -12.54 -8.40
N ARG A 153 -11.93 -13.24 -8.88
CA ARG A 153 -12.03 -14.69 -8.66
C ARG A 153 -10.85 -15.45 -9.28
N ARG A 154 -10.38 -15.02 -10.45
CA ARG A 154 -9.22 -15.62 -11.12
C ARG A 154 -7.92 -15.33 -10.37
N ILE A 155 -7.72 -14.09 -9.90
CA ILE A 155 -6.57 -13.68 -9.09
C ILE A 155 -6.52 -14.51 -7.80
N GLN A 156 -7.64 -14.63 -7.10
CA GLN A 156 -7.76 -15.43 -5.88
C GLN A 156 -7.41 -16.91 -6.11
N LEU A 157 -7.85 -17.50 -7.23
CA LEU A 157 -7.46 -18.88 -7.57
C LEU A 157 -5.95 -19.02 -7.81
N ILE A 158 -5.31 -18.03 -8.41
CA ILE A 158 -3.85 -18.03 -8.62
C ILE A 158 -3.12 -17.82 -7.30
N GLU A 159 -3.64 -16.98 -6.41
CA GLU A 159 -3.12 -16.81 -5.04
C GLU A 159 -3.14 -18.14 -4.28
N ASP A 160 -4.27 -18.86 -4.31
CA ASP A 160 -4.40 -20.18 -3.70
C ASP A 160 -3.44 -21.24 -4.31
N GLU A 161 -3.12 -21.12 -5.61
CA GLU A 161 -2.13 -21.95 -6.28
C GLU A 161 -0.70 -21.62 -5.79
N LEU A 162 -0.34 -20.33 -5.75
CA LEU A 162 0.97 -19.86 -5.28
C LEU A 162 1.23 -20.21 -3.81
N MET A 163 0.22 -20.09 -2.95
CA MET A 163 0.33 -20.47 -1.54
C MET A 163 0.65 -21.96 -1.37
N LYS A 164 0.09 -22.83 -2.21
CA LYS A 164 0.41 -24.27 -2.20
C LYS A 164 1.81 -24.56 -2.70
N GLU A 165 2.31 -23.78 -3.66
CA GLU A 165 3.69 -23.87 -4.14
C GLU A 165 4.68 -23.47 -3.03
N ASP A 166 4.42 -22.36 -2.32
CA ASP A 166 5.23 -21.91 -1.18
C ASP A 166 5.27 -22.94 -0.03
N ASP A 167 4.10 -23.49 0.33
CA ASP A 167 4.00 -24.58 1.31
C ASP A 167 4.84 -25.81 0.88
N ALA A 168 4.78 -26.18 -0.40
CA ALA A 168 5.54 -27.30 -0.94
C ALA A 168 7.06 -27.04 -0.92
N GLU A 169 7.50 -25.83 -1.32
CA GLU A 169 8.92 -25.43 -1.26
C GLU A 169 9.44 -25.40 0.18
N THR A 170 8.63 -24.88 1.11
CA THR A 170 8.93 -24.85 2.53
C THR A 170 9.09 -26.26 3.09
N MET A 171 8.17 -27.17 2.75
CA MET A 171 8.24 -28.57 3.16
C MET A 171 9.47 -29.29 2.58
N ASP A 172 9.80 -29.06 1.31
CA ASP A 172 11.00 -29.63 0.68
C ASP A 172 12.29 -29.07 1.29
N PHE A 173 12.32 -27.78 1.61
CA PHE A 173 13.42 -27.17 2.36
C PHE A 173 13.59 -27.81 3.73
N GLN A 174 12.52 -27.92 4.53
CA GLN A 174 12.56 -28.55 5.85
C GLN A 174 13.06 -30.00 5.76
N LYS A 175 12.61 -30.76 4.76
CA LYS A 175 13.05 -32.13 4.52
C LYS A 175 14.54 -32.20 4.18
N ARG A 176 15.06 -31.30 3.35
CA ARG A 176 16.50 -31.20 3.05
C ARG A 176 17.30 -30.89 4.31
N VAL A 177 16.87 -29.92 5.12
CA VAL A 177 17.52 -29.57 6.40
C VAL A 177 17.56 -30.78 7.34
N LEU A 178 16.46 -31.53 7.47
CA LEU A 178 16.42 -32.73 8.31
C LEU A 178 17.36 -33.83 7.82
N LEU A 179 17.46 -34.05 6.50
CA LEU A 179 18.39 -35.02 5.92
C LEU A 179 19.86 -34.63 6.18
N GLU A 180 20.21 -33.35 6.04
CA GLU A 180 21.56 -32.86 6.34
C GLU A 180 21.90 -32.99 7.83
N LEU A 181 20.96 -32.65 8.72
CA LEU A 181 21.14 -32.85 10.16
C LEU A 181 21.32 -34.34 10.51
N GLN A 182 20.63 -35.25 9.83
CA GLN A 182 20.81 -36.69 9.99
C GLN A 182 22.19 -37.15 9.48
N ALA A 183 22.67 -36.62 8.36
CA ALA A 183 24.01 -36.91 7.83
C ALA A 183 25.13 -36.43 8.77
N ILE A 184 24.98 -35.23 9.35
CA ILE A 184 25.90 -34.69 10.36
C ILE A 184 25.91 -35.61 11.58
N ARG A 185 24.74 -36.02 12.08
CA ARG A 185 24.63 -36.95 13.22
C ARG A 185 25.33 -38.28 12.96
N GLN A 186 25.12 -38.88 11.80
CA GLN A 186 25.79 -40.12 11.41
C GLN A 186 27.31 -39.97 11.36
N THR A 187 27.81 -38.82 10.89
CA THR A 187 29.24 -38.51 10.87
C THR A 187 29.81 -38.39 12.28
N LEU A 188 29.10 -37.72 13.20
CA LEU A 188 29.48 -37.62 14.60
C LEU A 188 29.49 -38.99 15.31
N ASP A 189 28.46 -39.81 15.08
CA ASP A 189 28.38 -41.17 15.62
C ASP A 189 29.52 -42.05 15.11
N HIS A 190 29.94 -41.87 13.84
CA HIS A 190 31.10 -42.55 13.28
C HIS A 190 32.40 -42.13 13.97
N MET A 191 32.60 -40.82 14.17
CA MET A 191 33.79 -40.30 14.86
C MET A 191 33.90 -40.78 16.31
N ASP A 192 32.77 -40.88 17.02
CA ASP A 192 32.75 -41.34 18.42
C ASP A 192 33.10 -42.83 18.52
N ARG A 193 32.57 -43.67 17.61
CA ARG A 193 32.93 -45.09 17.50
C ARG A 193 34.41 -45.28 17.18
N SER A 194 34.98 -44.42 16.32
CA SER A 194 36.41 -44.45 16.00
C SER A 194 37.30 -44.03 17.17
N ARG A 195 36.81 -43.20 18.11
CA ARG A 195 37.55 -42.83 19.34
C ARG A 195 37.54 -43.94 20.40
N GLY A 196 36.50 -44.77 20.42
CA GLY A 196 36.34 -45.85 21.39
C GLY A 196 37.17 -47.11 21.11
N GLN A 197 37.78 -47.25 19.93
CA GLN A 197 38.77 -48.31 19.71
C GLN A 197 40.10 -47.88 20.34
N PRO A 198 40.57 -48.57 21.41
CA PRO A 198 41.92 -48.32 21.90
C PRO A 198 42.84 -48.57 20.74
N ALA A 199 43.56 -47.54 20.33
CA ALA A 199 44.62 -47.67 19.36
C ALA A 199 45.56 -48.75 19.91
N ILE A 200 45.44 -49.97 19.40
CA ILE A 200 46.49 -50.97 19.51
C ILE A 200 47.54 -50.39 18.59
N TRP A 201 48.41 -49.54 19.16
CA TRP A 201 49.68 -49.16 18.57
C TRP A 201 50.47 -50.46 18.46
N SER A 202 50.19 -51.24 17.41
CA SER A 202 51.10 -52.27 16.97
C SER A 202 52.37 -51.51 16.59
N ALA A 203 53.37 -51.63 17.47
CA ALA A 203 54.71 -51.11 17.26
C ALA A 203 55.37 -51.87 16.10
N SER A 204 54.89 -51.65 14.88
CA SER A 204 55.60 -52.00 13.66
C SER A 204 56.64 -50.92 13.43
N ARG A 205 57.76 -51.12 14.12
CA ARG A 205 59.03 -50.46 13.90
C ARG A 205 59.49 -50.80 12.47
N GLY A 206 59.27 -49.89 11.52
CA GLY A 206 59.81 -50.08 10.17
C GLY A 206 59.32 -49.07 9.14
N HIS A 207 60.25 -48.23 8.72
CA HIS A 207 60.23 -47.43 7.49
C HIS A 207 59.30 -46.21 7.41
N ILE A 208 59.90 -45.07 7.76
CA ILE A 208 59.53 -43.74 7.25
C ILE A 208 59.73 -43.77 5.73
N SER A 209 58.64 -43.79 4.98
CA SER A 209 58.61 -43.37 3.59
C SER A 209 57.86 -42.04 3.56
N THR A 210 58.61 -40.98 3.29
CA THR A 210 58.13 -39.69 2.81
C THR A 210 57.02 -39.88 1.77
N ILE A 211 55.78 -39.57 2.14
CA ILE A 211 54.68 -39.40 1.19
C ILE A 211 54.11 -38.00 1.34
N ASP A 212 53.94 -37.45 0.15
CA ASP A 212 53.67 -36.11 -0.30
C ASP A 212 52.39 -35.51 0.30
N ARG A 213 52.51 -34.27 0.82
CA ARG A 213 51.39 -33.42 1.24
C ARG A 213 50.92 -32.65 0.01
N SER A 214 50.00 -33.21 -0.75
CA SER A 214 49.11 -32.43 -1.60
C SER A 214 47.71 -33.05 -1.53
N LEU A 215 46.66 -32.20 -1.58
CA LEU A 215 45.24 -32.52 -1.43
C LEU A 215 44.68 -32.43 -0.01
N GLY A 216 44.72 -31.22 0.54
CA GLY A 216 43.79 -30.74 1.56
C GLY A 216 43.36 -29.33 1.17
N GLY A 217 42.42 -29.23 0.22
CA GLY A 217 41.78 -27.95 -0.10
C GLY A 217 40.90 -27.52 1.07
N PRO A 218 40.92 -26.25 1.49
CA PRO A 218 40.02 -25.77 2.54
C PRO A 218 38.59 -25.79 2.01
N ILE A 219 37.66 -26.34 2.79
CA ILE A 219 36.24 -26.10 2.60
C ILE A 219 36.02 -24.65 3.03
N ASP A 220 35.80 -23.77 2.04
CA ASP A 220 35.47 -22.38 2.22
C ASP A 220 34.00 -22.27 2.67
N LEU A 221 33.80 -22.04 3.96
CA LEU A 221 32.51 -21.67 4.55
C LEU A 221 32.49 -20.16 4.79
N SER A 222 32.68 -19.36 3.73
CA SER A 222 32.37 -17.93 3.78
C SER A 222 30.84 -17.74 3.74
N TYR A 223 30.22 -17.76 4.91
CA TYR A 223 28.91 -17.15 5.10
C TYR A 223 29.09 -15.64 4.89
N ALA A 224 28.44 -15.06 3.89
CA ALA A 224 28.44 -13.63 3.65
C ALA A 224 27.76 -12.92 4.84
N ASP A 225 28.60 -12.35 5.70
CA ASP A 225 28.21 -11.58 6.86
C ASP A 225 27.71 -10.20 6.38
N TYR A 226 26.39 -10.00 6.39
CA TYR A 226 25.80 -8.67 6.24
C TYR A 226 26.07 -7.88 7.54
N ARG A 227 27.19 -7.17 7.57
CA ARG A 227 27.48 -6.13 8.56
C ARG A 227 27.86 -4.83 7.86
N ASP A 228 26.84 -4.06 7.49
CA ASP A 228 26.99 -2.62 7.34
C ASP A 228 26.44 -1.94 8.60
N SER A 229 27.36 -1.47 9.44
CA SER A 229 27.10 -0.43 10.42
C SER A 229 28.35 0.46 10.47
N PRO A 230 28.24 1.75 10.10
CA PRO A 230 29.38 2.64 10.09
C PRO A 230 29.83 2.96 11.52
N GLN A 231 31.10 2.66 11.81
CA GLN A 231 31.79 3.16 13.00
C GLN A 231 31.96 4.69 12.88
N LEU A 232 31.41 5.40 13.85
CA LEU A 232 31.73 6.80 14.12
C LEU A 232 33.07 6.86 14.87
N ASP A 233 34.11 7.31 14.17
CA ASP A 233 35.35 7.73 14.80
C ASP A 233 35.11 9.03 15.59
N SER A 234 35.24 8.91 16.91
CA SER A 234 35.42 10.03 17.81
C SER A 234 36.80 9.91 18.43
N ASN A 235 37.68 10.87 18.15
CA ASN A 235 38.64 11.36 19.14
C ASN A 235 39.27 12.69 18.72
N ASN A 236 38.93 13.69 19.53
CA ASN A 236 39.63 14.96 19.68
C ASN A 236 41.05 14.75 20.21
N LYS A 237 42.03 15.52 19.74
CA LYS A 237 42.63 16.62 20.53
C LYS A 237 43.67 17.45 19.75
N PRO A 238 43.89 18.72 20.16
CA PRO A 238 44.75 19.68 19.49
C PRO A 238 46.15 19.75 20.11
N SER A 239 47.14 20.21 19.35
CA SER A 239 48.36 20.81 19.88
C SER A 239 49.01 21.76 18.87
N GLU A 240 49.55 22.83 19.42
CA GLU A 240 50.12 24.02 18.78
C GLU A 240 51.47 23.77 18.05
N ASP A 241 51.74 24.74 17.18
CA ASP A 241 53.01 25.41 16.95
C ASP A 241 54.11 24.86 16.03
N THR A 242 54.47 25.78 15.12
CA THR A 242 55.79 26.09 14.53
C THR A 242 56.41 25.29 13.37
N ARG A 243 56.78 26.11 12.37
CA ARG A 243 57.96 26.05 11.45
C ARG A 243 57.83 25.34 10.10
N ASP A 244 57.62 26.19 9.09
CA ASP A 244 58.62 26.54 8.05
C ASP A 244 59.62 25.44 7.64
N ARG A 245 59.36 24.77 6.51
CA ARG A 245 60.40 24.22 5.65
C ARG A 245 59.90 23.94 4.24
N THR A 246 60.59 24.57 3.29
CA THR A 246 60.55 24.42 1.85
C THR A 246 60.93 23.02 1.34
N GLU A 247 60.52 22.76 0.09
CA GLU A 247 61.07 21.81 -0.88
C GLU A 247 60.83 20.30 -0.68
N LYS A 248 59.96 19.71 -1.52
CA LYS A 248 60.41 18.93 -2.70
C LYS A 248 59.25 18.31 -3.45
N THR A 249 59.25 18.57 -4.75
CA THR A 249 58.56 17.89 -5.84
C THR A 249 58.83 16.38 -5.77
N GLN A 250 57.77 15.57 -5.76
CA GLN A 250 57.88 14.14 -6.01
C GLN A 250 56.81 13.72 -7.01
N GLU A 251 57.29 13.18 -8.12
CA GLU A 251 56.56 12.76 -9.31
C GLU A 251 55.59 11.62 -8.98
N VAL A 252 54.33 11.79 -9.40
CA VAL A 252 53.30 10.75 -9.36
C VAL A 252 53.28 10.03 -10.72
N PRO A 253 53.30 8.69 -10.76
CA PRO A 253 53.22 7.94 -12.02
C PRO A 253 51.83 8.02 -12.65
N ASN A 254 51.81 8.28 -13.96
CA ASN A 254 50.66 8.15 -14.86
C ASN A 254 49.95 6.80 -14.66
N LEU A 255 48.70 6.84 -14.18
CA LEU A 255 47.74 5.76 -14.35
C LEU A 255 46.94 6.00 -15.62
N VAL A 256 47.05 5.02 -16.51
CA VAL A 256 46.36 4.87 -17.78
C VAL A 256 44.85 4.78 -17.52
N ASN A 257 44.09 5.70 -18.12
CA ASN A 257 42.64 5.57 -18.24
C ASN A 257 42.32 4.47 -19.27
N PRO A 258 41.53 3.43 -18.94
CA PRO A 258 40.85 2.65 -19.95
C PRO A 258 39.55 3.40 -20.29
N ASP A 259 39.66 4.28 -21.28
CA ASP A 259 38.52 4.83 -21.99
C ASP A 259 37.97 3.76 -22.94
N GLY A 260 36.70 3.45 -22.79
CA GLY A 260 36.03 2.34 -23.45
C GLY A 260 34.59 2.16 -22.99
N SER A 261 33.88 3.27 -22.75
CA SER A 261 32.42 3.25 -22.59
C SER A 261 31.80 3.09 -23.96
N VAL A 262 31.35 1.87 -24.26
CA VAL A 262 30.36 1.61 -25.30
C VAL A 262 29.07 2.26 -24.82
N GLU A 263 28.76 3.44 -25.35
CA GLU A 263 27.47 4.08 -25.18
C GLU A 263 26.43 3.23 -25.92
N ASN A 264 25.72 2.39 -25.18
CA ASN A 264 24.51 1.72 -25.69
C ASN A 264 23.41 2.78 -25.80
N GLU A 265 23.16 3.26 -27.03
CA GLU A 265 22.08 4.19 -27.38
C GLU A 265 20.70 3.70 -26.89
N ASP A 266 20.51 2.40 -26.68
CA ASP A 266 19.27 1.79 -26.15
C ASP A 266 18.96 2.19 -24.70
N SER A 267 19.91 2.71 -23.92
CA SER A 267 19.66 3.08 -22.52
C SER A 267 18.97 4.44 -22.37
N ALA A 268 19.07 5.33 -23.36
CA ALA A 268 18.47 6.66 -23.28
C ALA A 268 16.96 6.58 -23.53
N GLU A 269 16.54 5.78 -24.52
CA GLU A 269 15.14 5.64 -24.91
C GLU A 269 14.30 4.95 -23.83
N VAL A 270 14.89 4.00 -23.09
CA VAL A 270 14.23 3.34 -21.95
C VAL A 270 14.01 4.31 -20.79
N ARG A 271 15.00 5.17 -20.48
CA ARG A 271 14.84 6.21 -19.44
C ARG A 271 13.82 7.26 -19.82
N GLU A 272 13.73 7.62 -21.09
CA GLU A 272 12.74 8.59 -21.57
C GLU A 272 11.31 8.03 -21.50
N ARG A 273 11.10 6.76 -21.89
CA ARG A 273 9.79 6.10 -21.69
C ARG A 273 9.41 5.95 -20.22
N GLU A 274 10.38 5.66 -19.35
CA GLU A 274 10.12 5.55 -17.91
C GLU A 274 9.82 6.91 -17.27
N ALA A 275 10.52 7.97 -17.69
CA ALA A 275 10.24 9.34 -17.24
C ALA A 275 8.84 9.82 -17.65
N ILE A 276 8.39 9.52 -18.88
CA ILE A 276 7.03 9.83 -19.33
C ILE A 276 6.00 9.07 -18.48
N ARG A 277 6.23 7.78 -18.20
CA ARG A 277 5.33 6.97 -17.36
C ARG A 277 5.24 7.47 -15.92
N ILE A 278 6.35 7.98 -15.36
CA ILE A 278 6.36 8.58 -14.02
C ILE A 278 5.61 9.92 -14.03
N GLN A 279 5.79 10.74 -15.07
CA GLN A 279 5.15 12.05 -15.18
C GLN A 279 3.63 11.95 -15.39
N GLU A 280 3.16 10.95 -16.14
CA GLU A 280 1.72 10.62 -16.27
C GLU A 280 1.09 10.18 -14.94
N ASN A 281 1.83 9.46 -14.10
CA ASN A 281 1.35 9.06 -12.77
C ASN A 281 1.36 10.22 -11.75
N VAL A 282 2.32 11.15 -11.84
CA VAL A 282 2.41 12.31 -10.93
C VAL A 282 1.36 13.38 -11.26
N ALA A 283 1.01 13.57 -12.54
CA ALA A 283 -0.07 14.48 -12.94
C ALA A 283 -1.46 14.01 -12.45
N PHE A 284 -1.59 12.74 -12.05
CA PHE A 284 -2.83 12.16 -11.51
C PHE A 284 -2.97 12.34 -9.99
N LEU A 285 -1.91 12.75 -9.28
CA LEU A 285 -1.95 13.14 -7.87
C LEU A 285 -2.10 14.67 -7.72
N GLU A 286 -2.86 15.29 -8.63
CA GLU A 286 -3.27 16.68 -8.44
C GLU A 286 -4.06 16.77 -7.12
N PRO A 287 -3.69 17.66 -6.18
CA PRO A 287 -4.34 17.71 -4.89
C PRO A 287 -5.80 18.10 -5.09
N LEU A 288 -6.72 17.20 -4.71
CA LEU A 288 -8.11 17.55 -4.46
C LEU A 288 -8.11 18.57 -3.32
N ILE A 289 -7.98 19.85 -3.67
CA ILE A 289 -8.36 20.96 -2.81
C ILE A 289 -9.88 20.99 -2.87
N GLU A 290 -10.51 20.19 -2.03
CA GLU A 290 -11.93 20.33 -1.73
C GLU A 290 -12.06 21.34 -0.58
N ASP A 291 -12.59 22.50 -0.94
CA ASP A 291 -13.27 23.39 -0.03
C ASP A 291 -14.55 22.68 0.43
N GLU A 292 -14.50 21.97 1.55
CA GLU A 292 -15.70 21.47 2.24
C GLU A 292 -15.76 22.02 3.66
N ASP A 293 -16.79 22.84 3.88
CA ASP A 293 -17.22 23.30 5.19
C ASP A 293 -17.62 22.09 6.06
N GLU A 294 -16.99 21.99 7.23
CA GLU A 294 -17.18 20.92 8.21
C GLU A 294 -18.59 20.96 8.84
N ASP A 295 -19.54 20.21 8.29
CA ASP A 295 -20.72 19.77 9.03
C ASP A 295 -20.35 18.52 9.86
N VAL A 296 -20.10 18.77 11.14
CA VAL A 296 -19.79 17.76 12.16
C VAL A 296 -21.00 16.83 12.36
N VAL A 297 -21.01 15.70 11.66
CA VAL A 297 -21.94 14.60 11.97
C VAL A 297 -21.45 13.87 13.22
N ASN A 298 -22.30 13.84 14.24
CA ASN A 298 -22.04 13.21 15.53
C ASN A 298 -21.78 11.68 15.36
N PRO A 299 -20.60 11.16 15.77
CA PRO A 299 -20.25 9.75 15.59
C PRO A 299 -21.08 8.76 16.41
N GLU A 300 -21.92 9.23 17.34
CA GLU A 300 -22.79 8.35 18.14
C GLU A 300 -24.02 7.82 17.37
N ASP A 301 -24.43 8.47 16.27
CA ASP A 301 -25.63 8.07 15.50
C ASP A 301 -25.34 7.08 14.36
N ALA A 302 -24.07 6.83 14.02
CA ALA A 302 -23.68 5.97 12.90
C ALA A 302 -23.51 4.47 13.25
N MET A 303 -23.67 4.09 14.52
CA MET A 303 -23.29 2.75 15.00
C MET A 303 -24.45 1.74 15.15
N VAL A 304 -25.66 2.04 14.64
CA VAL A 304 -26.88 1.27 14.99
C VAL A 304 -27.56 0.50 13.84
N LEU A 305 -27.08 0.55 12.58
CA LEU A 305 -27.80 -0.13 11.46
C LEU A 305 -26.90 -0.96 10.52
N ILE A 306 -26.09 -1.89 11.06
CA ILE A 306 -25.43 -2.93 10.26
C ILE A 306 -25.60 -4.30 10.93
N GLU A 307 -26.83 -4.66 11.24
CA GLU A 307 -27.26 -6.05 11.42
C GLU A 307 -28.49 -6.24 10.51
N ASP A 308 -28.45 -7.24 9.63
CA ASP A 308 -29.54 -7.71 8.74
C ASP A 308 -29.68 -7.13 7.31
N GLU A 309 -28.61 -7.18 6.51
CA GLU A 309 -28.78 -7.33 5.05
C GLU A 309 -27.88 -8.45 4.51
N LEU A 310 -28.21 -9.68 4.92
CA LEU A 310 -27.78 -10.90 4.25
C LEU A 310 -28.68 -11.11 3.03
N VAL A 311 -28.24 -10.65 1.87
CA VAL A 311 -28.83 -11.08 0.60
C VAL A 311 -28.47 -12.55 0.41
N GLU A 312 -29.46 -13.43 0.60
CA GLU A 312 -29.40 -14.84 0.21
C GLU A 312 -29.25 -14.90 -1.31
N ILE A 313 -28.03 -15.16 -1.79
CA ILE A 313 -27.79 -15.51 -3.19
C ILE A 313 -28.15 -16.99 -3.32
N ASP A 314 -29.32 -17.26 -3.92
CA ASP A 314 -29.73 -18.59 -4.35
C ASP A 314 -28.73 -19.11 -5.40
N ASP A 315 -27.89 -20.07 -4.99
CA ASP A 315 -27.05 -20.87 -5.86
C ASP A 315 -27.93 -21.82 -6.71
N ALA A 316 -28.45 -21.29 -7.81
CA ALA A 316 -29.09 -22.09 -8.84
C ALA A 316 -28.04 -23.00 -9.51
N ALA A 317 -28.20 -24.30 -9.25
CA ALA A 317 -27.43 -25.40 -9.78
C ALA A 317 -27.23 -25.31 -11.30
N SER A 318 -25.97 -25.28 -11.73
CA SER A 318 -25.56 -25.62 -13.10
C SER A 318 -24.99 -27.03 -13.07
N ASP A 319 -25.86 -27.99 -13.42
CA ASP A 319 -25.49 -29.34 -13.83
C ASP A 319 -24.78 -29.25 -15.20
N GLU A 320 -23.45 -29.29 -15.21
CA GLU A 320 -22.67 -29.54 -16.44
C GLU A 320 -21.75 -30.76 -16.27
N ASP A 321 -22.31 -31.91 -16.68
CA ASP A 321 -21.73 -32.97 -17.51
C ASP A 321 -20.21 -33.23 -17.40
N HIS A 322 -19.84 -34.10 -16.45
CA HIS A 322 -18.50 -34.66 -16.32
C HIS A 322 -18.18 -35.66 -17.44
N ARG A 323 -17.32 -35.25 -18.38
CA ARG A 323 -16.59 -36.18 -19.26
C ARG A 323 -15.45 -36.85 -18.50
N GLU A 324 -15.53 -38.17 -18.36
CA GLU A 324 -14.45 -39.04 -17.88
C GLU A 324 -13.19 -38.92 -18.74
N VAL A 325 -12.16 -38.26 -18.21
CA VAL A 325 -10.79 -38.36 -18.73
C VAL A 325 -10.02 -39.36 -17.86
N ARG A 326 -9.83 -40.58 -18.39
CA ARG A 326 -8.90 -41.57 -17.85
C ARG A 326 -7.47 -41.03 -17.91
N GLN A 327 -6.86 -40.79 -16.75
CA GLN A 327 -5.40 -40.68 -16.62
C GLN A 327 -4.81 -41.98 -16.06
N PRO A 328 -3.61 -42.40 -16.51
CA PRO A 328 -2.98 -43.63 -16.08
C PRO A 328 -2.21 -43.48 -14.75
N ASP A 329 -2.11 -44.62 -14.06
CA ASP A 329 -1.46 -44.88 -12.77
C ASP A 329 -0.23 -44.03 -12.41
N ARG A 330 -0.42 -43.16 -11.41
CA ARG A 330 0.61 -42.72 -10.45
C ARG A 330 0.27 -43.23 -9.05
N ASN A 331 0.06 -44.54 -8.94
CA ASN A 331 -0.02 -45.20 -7.63
C ASN A 331 1.39 -45.60 -7.18
N VAL A 332 1.72 -45.20 -5.95
CA VAL A 332 2.74 -45.72 -5.00
C VAL A 332 3.57 -44.58 -4.42
N ARG A 333 2.94 -43.73 -3.57
CA ARG A 333 3.60 -43.14 -2.37
C ARG A 333 2.71 -42.32 -1.43
N ILE A 334 1.42 -42.15 -1.69
CA ILE A 334 0.47 -41.47 -0.78
C ILE A 334 -0.34 -42.54 -0.02
N GLN A 335 0.26 -43.22 0.95
CA GLN A 335 -0.45 -44.19 1.82
C GLN A 335 -0.04 -44.07 3.30
N GLN A 336 0.48 -42.91 3.72
CA GLN A 336 0.80 -42.65 5.14
C GLN A 336 0.27 -41.32 5.69
N GLN A 337 -0.56 -40.59 4.93
CA GLN A 337 -1.54 -39.71 5.57
C GLN A 337 -2.72 -40.62 5.92
N GLY A 338 -2.61 -41.25 7.09
CA GLY A 338 -3.67 -42.10 7.63
C GLY A 338 -4.98 -41.33 7.60
N GLU A 339 -6.06 -42.04 7.30
CA GLU A 339 -7.44 -41.56 7.37
C GLU A 339 -7.64 -40.84 8.70
N GLU A 340 -7.46 -39.51 8.69
CA GLU A 340 -7.82 -38.70 9.81
C GLU A 340 -9.33 -38.84 9.89
N THR A 341 -9.80 -39.43 10.98
CA THR A 341 -11.24 -39.64 11.16
C THR A 341 -11.91 -38.28 11.06
N GLU A 342 -13.08 -38.22 10.41
CA GLU A 342 -13.87 -37.00 10.28
C GLU A 342 -14.04 -36.26 11.63
N GLN A 343 -14.12 -37.03 12.72
CA GLN A 343 -14.14 -36.55 14.10
C GLN A 343 -12.88 -35.77 14.49
N ALA A 344 -11.69 -36.21 14.08
CA ALA A 344 -10.42 -35.53 14.37
C ALA A 344 -10.29 -34.22 13.57
N LEU A 345 -10.76 -34.19 12.32
CA LEU A 345 -10.84 -32.97 11.52
C LEU A 345 -11.78 -31.94 12.17
N VAL A 346 -13.00 -32.35 12.56
CA VAL A 346 -13.96 -31.48 13.24
C VAL A 346 -13.38 -30.94 14.56
N ALA A 347 -12.71 -31.78 15.35
CA ALA A 347 -12.06 -31.35 16.60
C ALA A 347 -10.96 -30.31 16.36
N ARG A 348 -10.19 -30.44 15.27
CA ARG A 348 -9.18 -29.46 14.85
C ARG A 348 -9.83 -28.14 14.46
N LEU A 349 -10.84 -28.18 13.58
CA LEU A 349 -11.56 -26.98 13.14
C LEU A 349 -12.22 -26.23 14.30
N LEU A 350 -12.78 -26.94 15.29
CA LEU A 350 -13.32 -26.31 16.50
C LEU A 350 -12.24 -25.62 17.34
N THR A 351 -11.06 -26.23 17.46
CA THR A 351 -9.91 -25.61 18.14
C THR A 351 -9.48 -24.34 17.41
N GLU A 352 -9.33 -24.40 16.08
CA GLU A 352 -8.99 -23.24 15.26
C GLU A 352 -10.05 -22.13 15.32
N PHE A 353 -11.33 -22.48 15.32
CA PHE A 353 -12.42 -21.52 15.48
C PHE A 353 -12.33 -20.77 16.82
N LYS A 354 -12.07 -21.49 17.92
CA LYS A 354 -11.86 -20.90 19.25
C LYS A 354 -10.65 -19.97 19.27
N GLN A 355 -9.54 -20.38 18.66
CA GLN A 355 -8.34 -19.56 18.54
C GLN A 355 -8.60 -18.29 17.71
N ALA A 356 -9.26 -18.40 16.56
CA ALA A 356 -9.62 -17.26 15.72
C ALA A 356 -10.57 -16.28 16.45
N LYS A 357 -11.55 -16.80 17.18
CA LYS A 357 -12.47 -16.00 18.03
C LYS A 357 -11.70 -15.25 19.12
N GLN A 358 -10.73 -15.89 19.77
CA GLN A 358 -9.89 -15.25 20.79
C GLN A 358 -8.93 -14.22 20.17
N ALA A 359 -8.32 -14.52 19.03
CA ALA A 359 -7.44 -13.59 18.32
C ALA A 359 -8.20 -12.31 17.92
N LYS A 360 -9.40 -12.45 17.36
CA LYS A 360 -10.31 -11.34 17.06
C LYS A 360 -10.55 -10.48 18.30
N LYS A 361 -10.89 -11.10 19.45
CA LYS A 361 -11.11 -10.37 20.72
C LYS A 361 -9.85 -9.63 21.18
N ASN A 362 -8.68 -10.26 21.11
CA ASN A 362 -7.41 -9.64 21.50
C ASN A 362 -7.10 -8.42 20.62
N ILE A 363 -7.30 -8.52 19.31
CA ILE A 363 -7.09 -7.41 18.37
C ILE A 363 -8.01 -6.23 18.70
N TYR A 364 -9.30 -6.46 18.94
CA TYR A 364 -10.22 -5.37 19.33
C TYR A 364 -9.86 -4.74 20.67
N MET A 365 -9.35 -5.51 21.63
CA MET A 365 -8.84 -4.96 22.88
C MET A 365 -7.62 -4.06 22.64
N MET A 366 -6.69 -4.46 21.77
CA MET A 366 -5.53 -3.64 21.40
C MET A 366 -5.92 -2.37 20.64
N ILE A 367 -6.93 -2.45 19.76
CA ILE A 367 -7.49 -1.28 19.06
C ILE A 367 -8.04 -0.29 20.08
N ALA A 368 -8.88 -0.76 21.02
CA ALA A 368 -9.45 0.11 22.05
C ALA A 368 -8.39 0.76 22.95
N GLU A 369 -7.32 0.03 23.30
CA GLU A 369 -6.19 0.56 24.07
C GLU A 369 -5.45 1.67 23.31
N LEU A 370 -5.23 1.50 22.00
CA LEU A 370 -4.57 2.50 21.16
C LEU A 370 -5.47 3.71 20.90
N GLU A 371 -6.77 3.52 20.71
CA GLU A 371 -7.74 4.61 20.50
C GLU A 371 -7.88 5.53 21.72
N ALA A 372 -7.62 5.01 22.92
CA ALA A 372 -7.59 5.76 24.17
C ALA A 372 -6.30 6.60 24.36
N GLN A 373 -5.26 6.40 23.54
CA GLN A 373 -4.04 7.20 23.62
C GLN A 373 -4.27 8.62 23.09
N PRO A 374 -3.58 9.63 23.63
CA PRO A 374 -3.72 11.01 23.18
C PRO A 374 -3.30 11.13 21.70
N ARG A 375 -4.16 11.80 20.93
CA ARG A 375 -3.95 12.09 19.50
C ARG A 375 -4.04 13.58 19.25
N CYS A 376 -3.38 14.04 18.20
CA CYS A 376 -3.52 15.40 17.70
C CYS A 376 -3.47 15.40 16.18
N ARG A 377 -3.72 16.56 15.58
CA ARG A 377 -3.57 16.75 14.14
C ARG A 377 -2.14 16.46 13.70
N LEU A 378 -2.01 15.69 12.63
CA LEU A 378 -0.70 15.40 12.03
C LEU A 378 0.01 16.67 11.58
N ARG A 379 1.33 16.65 11.72
CA ARG A 379 2.22 17.69 11.23
C ARG A 379 2.18 17.73 9.71
N ARG A 380 1.78 18.87 9.15
CA ARG A 380 1.75 19.07 7.71
C ARG A 380 3.12 19.50 7.21
N TYR A 381 3.63 18.81 6.21
CA TYR A 381 4.91 19.12 5.56
C TYR A 381 4.67 19.81 4.20
N GLU A 382 3.72 20.74 4.16
CA GLU A 382 3.44 21.56 2.98
C GLU A 382 4.71 22.38 2.64
N GLN A 383 5.05 22.44 1.35
CA GLN A 383 6.14 23.28 0.87
C GLN A 383 5.70 24.73 0.77
N GLY A 384 6.57 25.65 1.18
CA GLY A 384 6.39 27.09 0.98
C GLY A 384 5.96 27.83 2.24
N VAL A 385 6.46 29.06 2.34
CA VAL A 385 5.99 30.06 3.28
C VAL A 385 4.85 30.83 2.61
N ARG A 386 3.71 30.99 3.31
CA ARG A 386 2.48 31.52 2.70
C ARG A 386 2.52 33.03 2.47
N LEU A 387 3.23 33.78 3.32
CA LEU A 387 3.31 35.24 3.26
C LEU A 387 4.67 35.69 2.70
N ASP A 388 4.66 36.64 1.77
CA ASP A 388 5.89 37.18 1.18
C ASP A 388 6.81 37.84 2.20
N SER A 389 6.24 38.48 3.23
CA SER A 389 6.99 39.07 4.34
C SER A 389 7.76 38.03 5.16
N GLU A 390 7.32 36.78 5.14
CA GLU A 390 7.90 35.69 5.91
C GLU A 390 8.96 34.90 5.10
N ARG A 391 9.18 35.22 3.82
CA ARG A 391 10.22 34.60 2.98
C ARG A 391 11.64 34.83 3.48
N THR A 392 11.84 35.78 4.37
CA THR A 392 13.14 36.02 5.02
C THR A 392 13.30 35.22 6.32
N MET A 393 12.26 34.49 6.75
CA MET A 393 12.37 33.68 7.95
C MET A 393 13.27 32.47 7.69
N GLN A 394 14.21 32.27 8.61
CA GLN A 394 15.11 31.13 8.60
C GLN A 394 14.52 29.95 9.38
N CYS A 395 14.57 28.76 8.82
CA CYS A 395 14.25 27.53 9.53
C CYS A 395 15.20 27.33 10.72
N SER A 396 14.66 27.12 11.92
CA SER A 396 15.47 26.97 13.14
C SER A 396 16.39 25.74 13.11
N PHE A 397 16.07 24.76 12.26
CA PHE A 397 16.75 23.47 12.15
C PHE A 397 17.72 23.41 10.98
N CYS A 398 17.24 23.44 9.73
CA CYS A 398 18.09 23.31 8.53
C CYS A 398 18.71 24.63 8.03
N LYS A 399 18.32 25.77 8.61
CA LYS A 399 18.82 27.12 8.26
C LYS A 399 18.47 27.64 6.86
N GLU A 400 17.66 26.92 6.10
CA GLU A 400 17.10 27.45 4.85
C GLU A 400 16.19 28.65 5.14
N GLU A 401 16.25 29.66 4.27
CA GLU A 401 15.46 30.88 4.36
C GLU A 401 14.28 30.81 3.39
N GLY A 402 13.07 31.11 3.89
CA GLY A 402 11.89 31.30 3.05
C GLY A 402 11.31 30.07 2.35
N THR A 403 11.92 28.90 2.50
CA THR A 403 11.46 27.66 1.86
C THR A 403 10.31 27.01 2.63
N HIS A 404 10.34 27.04 3.97
CA HIS A 404 9.33 26.43 4.83
C HIS A 404 9.36 27.00 6.25
N TYR A 405 8.25 26.87 6.99
CA TYR A 405 8.24 27.13 8.43
C TYR A 405 9.02 26.05 9.18
N SER A 406 9.61 26.39 10.33
CA SER A 406 10.37 25.43 11.16
C SER A 406 9.55 24.17 11.52
N ASP A 407 8.23 24.32 11.67
CA ASP A 407 7.30 23.22 11.94
C ASP A 407 7.25 22.17 10.82
N ALA A 408 7.45 22.60 9.57
CA ALA A 408 7.37 21.81 8.33
C ALA A 408 8.74 21.38 7.78
N CYS A 409 9.81 21.42 8.59
CA CYS A 409 11.16 21.06 8.13
C CYS A 409 11.26 19.60 7.62
N LEU A 410 11.58 19.45 6.34
CA LEU A 410 11.71 18.16 5.66
C LEU A 410 13.04 17.45 5.98
N THR A 411 14.11 18.22 6.23
CA THR A 411 15.43 17.69 6.60
C THR A 411 15.41 17.01 7.97
N PHE A 412 14.69 17.61 8.91
CA PHE A 412 14.59 17.13 10.29
C PHE A 412 13.12 16.93 10.64
N ARG A 413 12.54 15.80 10.26
CA ARG A 413 11.12 15.51 10.50
C ARG A 413 10.83 15.15 11.96
N ASN A 414 11.72 14.38 12.57
CA ASN A 414 11.53 13.80 13.89
C ASN A 414 11.72 14.83 15.02
N ALA A 415 10.73 14.96 15.89
CA ALA A 415 10.75 15.90 16.99
C ALA A 415 11.86 15.62 18.03
N LYS A 416 12.28 14.37 18.22
CA LYS A 416 13.46 14.01 19.05
C LYS A 416 14.73 14.65 18.49
N VAL A 417 14.97 14.52 17.19
CA VAL A 417 16.14 15.10 16.51
C VAL A 417 16.09 16.63 16.58
N ARG A 418 14.92 17.23 16.42
CA ARG A 418 14.72 18.68 16.58
C ARG A 418 15.07 19.14 17.99
N ASN A 419 14.64 18.40 19.03
CA ASN A 419 14.99 18.68 20.41
C ASN A 419 16.50 18.61 20.65
N GLU A 420 17.18 17.58 20.11
CA GLU A 420 18.63 17.44 20.19
C GLU A 420 19.38 18.60 19.50
N ILE A 421 18.86 19.11 18.38
CA ILE A 421 19.40 20.31 17.71
C ILE A 421 19.25 21.54 18.62
N LEU A 422 18.08 21.76 19.21
CA LEU A 422 17.88 22.92 20.09
C LEU A 422 18.75 22.85 21.34
N ASP A 423 18.90 21.67 21.95
CA ASP A 423 19.74 21.48 23.13
C ASP A 423 21.22 21.72 22.79
N ARG A 424 21.70 21.20 21.66
CA ARG A 424 23.07 21.41 21.16
C ARG A 424 23.37 22.86 20.79
N GLU A 425 22.41 23.56 20.19
CA GLU A 425 22.55 24.98 19.83
C GLU A 425 22.20 25.93 20.99
N ASN A 426 21.90 25.40 22.17
CA ASN A 426 21.50 26.15 23.35
C ASN A 426 20.29 27.08 23.11
N LYS A 427 19.35 26.67 22.26
CA LYS A 427 18.13 27.43 21.93
C LYS A 427 16.99 27.14 22.90
N CYS A 428 16.13 28.13 23.11
CA CYS A 428 14.93 27.94 23.93
C CYS A 428 13.89 27.08 23.19
N LYS A 429 13.36 26.04 23.85
CA LYS A 429 12.33 25.15 23.28
C LYS A 429 10.97 25.84 23.01
N LYS A 430 10.68 26.99 23.65
CA LYS A 430 9.45 27.76 23.43
C LYS A 430 9.55 28.75 22.26
N CYS A 431 10.62 29.54 22.20
CA CYS A 431 10.77 30.62 21.21
C CYS A 431 11.81 30.37 20.12
N LEU A 432 12.55 29.26 20.20
CA LEU A 432 13.58 28.82 19.24
C LEU A 432 14.79 29.76 19.11
N SER A 433 14.86 30.82 19.91
CA SER A 433 15.97 31.77 19.93
C SER A 433 17.09 31.33 20.87
N SER A 434 18.33 31.61 20.47
CA SER A 434 19.54 31.42 21.29
C SER A 434 19.70 32.49 22.38
N TRP A 435 19.13 33.68 22.17
CA TRP A 435 19.25 34.84 23.09
C TRP A 435 18.11 34.92 24.11
N CYS A 436 17.35 33.85 24.27
CA CYS A 436 16.23 33.82 25.20
C CYS A 436 16.71 33.57 26.63
N PRO A 437 16.28 34.37 27.63
CA PRO A 437 16.60 34.12 29.04
C PRO A 437 15.97 32.84 29.61
N ARG A 438 15.04 32.22 28.86
CA ARG A 438 14.28 31.01 29.23
C ARG A 438 13.34 31.22 30.43
N GLY A 439 12.61 30.16 30.77
CA GLY A 439 11.63 30.15 31.85
C GLY A 439 10.54 31.21 31.68
N GLU A 440 10.13 31.81 32.80
CA GLU A 440 9.10 32.84 32.88
C GLU A 440 9.46 34.12 32.11
N MET A 441 10.75 34.37 31.87
CA MET A 441 11.20 35.54 31.12
C MET A 441 11.21 35.33 29.60
N CYS A 442 10.82 34.15 29.11
CA CYS A 442 10.68 33.92 27.68
C CYS A 442 9.54 34.77 27.10
N ARG A 443 9.80 35.52 26.01
CA ARG A 443 8.76 36.31 25.32
C ARG A 443 7.54 35.47 24.86
N LYS A 444 7.72 34.15 24.72
CA LYS A 444 6.68 33.19 24.36
C LYS A 444 6.34 32.24 25.52
N ASN A 445 6.48 32.68 26.77
CA ASN A 445 6.21 31.83 27.93
C ASN A 445 4.73 31.42 28.02
N ASP A 446 3.82 32.33 27.67
CA ASP A 446 2.37 32.15 27.77
C ASP A 446 1.76 31.49 26.51
N GLN A 447 2.58 31.17 25.51
CA GLN A 447 2.11 30.48 24.31
C GLN A 447 2.02 28.98 24.58
N THR A 448 0.84 28.41 24.33
CA THR A 448 0.63 26.97 24.38
C THR A 448 0.98 26.31 23.05
N CYS A 449 1.40 25.05 23.12
CA CYS A 449 1.68 24.22 21.97
C CYS A 449 0.37 23.94 21.22
N PHE A 450 0.37 24.20 19.91
CA PHE A 450 -0.78 23.95 19.03
C PHE A 450 -1.25 22.48 19.04
N TYR A 451 -0.32 21.53 19.22
CA TYR A 451 -0.61 20.11 19.09
C TYR A 451 -1.10 19.47 20.39
N CYS A 452 -0.44 19.76 21.52
CA CYS A 452 -0.75 19.11 22.81
C CYS A 452 -1.27 20.05 23.90
N GLY A 453 -1.37 21.36 23.62
CA GLY A 453 -1.84 22.37 24.58
C GLY A 453 -0.86 22.71 25.71
N SER A 454 0.27 22.02 25.83
CA SER A 454 1.28 22.33 26.87
C SER A 454 1.94 23.69 26.63
N ASP A 455 2.19 24.45 27.68
CA ASP A 455 2.92 25.71 27.65
C ASP A 455 4.46 25.52 27.62
N SER A 456 4.96 24.29 27.73
CA SER A 456 6.39 24.02 27.95
C SER A 456 7.29 24.15 26.72
N HIS A 457 6.72 24.04 25.50
CA HIS A 457 7.49 23.94 24.26
C HIS A 457 6.74 24.54 23.05
N ASN A 458 7.48 24.78 21.96
CA ASN A 458 6.94 25.21 20.69
C ASN A 458 6.34 24.03 19.90
N GLY A 459 5.29 24.26 19.12
CA GLY A 459 4.68 23.24 18.26
C GLY A 459 5.67 22.49 17.36
N CYS A 460 6.73 23.16 16.89
CA CYS A 460 7.72 22.53 16.01
C CYS A 460 8.58 21.45 16.67
N VAL A 461 8.63 21.38 17.99
CA VAL A 461 9.35 20.33 18.75
C VAL A 461 8.41 19.45 19.57
N CYS A 462 7.10 19.53 19.31
CA CYS A 462 6.13 18.64 19.91
C CYS A 462 6.24 17.25 19.29
N ASP A 463 6.36 16.22 20.14
CA ASP A 463 6.43 14.82 19.74
C ASP A 463 5.05 14.22 19.44
N LEU A 464 3.96 14.84 19.92
CA LEU A 464 2.60 14.28 19.80
C LEU A 464 2.13 14.06 18.36
N PRO A 465 2.44 14.92 17.36
CA PRO A 465 2.09 14.66 15.97
C PRO A 465 2.82 13.43 15.40
N ASP A 466 4.09 13.24 15.76
CA ASP A 466 4.88 12.10 15.30
C ASP A 466 4.35 10.80 15.93
N GLN A 467 4.00 10.84 17.22
CA GLN A 467 3.34 9.73 17.92
C GLN A 467 1.96 9.43 17.34
N SER A 468 1.17 10.45 17.00
CA SER A 468 -0.17 10.31 16.41
C SER A 468 -0.10 9.58 15.07
N ARG A 469 0.89 9.88 14.21
CA ARG A 469 1.10 9.16 12.96
C ARG A 469 1.39 7.67 13.18
N VAL A 470 2.31 7.35 14.10
CA VAL A 470 2.64 5.95 14.44
C VAL A 470 1.42 5.21 15.00
N LEU A 471 0.59 5.89 15.79
CA LEU A 471 -0.67 5.33 16.29
C LEU A 471 -1.67 5.06 15.17
N GLU A 472 -1.84 5.97 14.22
CA GLU A 472 -2.72 5.79 13.07
C GLU A 472 -2.29 4.63 12.18
N GLU A 473 -1.00 4.50 11.87
CA GLU A 473 -0.43 3.37 11.12
C GLU A 473 -0.69 2.04 11.84
N LYS A 474 -0.46 2.00 13.17
CA LYS A 474 -0.69 0.80 13.98
C LYS A 474 -2.17 0.43 14.08
N LEU A 475 -3.05 1.42 14.20
CA LEU A 475 -4.50 1.21 14.18
C LEU A 475 -4.97 0.68 12.82
N ALA A 476 -4.45 1.20 11.72
CA ALA A 476 -4.76 0.70 10.38
C ALA A 476 -4.33 -0.77 10.22
N SER A 477 -3.11 -1.13 10.64
CA SER A 477 -2.63 -2.52 10.63
C SER A 477 -3.53 -3.45 11.46
N LEU A 478 -3.85 -3.07 12.70
CA LEU A 478 -4.69 -3.89 13.57
C LEU A 478 -6.13 -4.03 13.06
N ARG A 479 -6.69 -3.00 12.42
CA ARG A 479 -8.00 -3.08 11.78
C ARG A 479 -7.98 -4.08 10.63
N ASN A 480 -6.93 -4.07 9.82
CA ASN A 480 -6.74 -5.05 8.75
C ASN A 480 -6.61 -6.48 9.31
N GLU A 481 -5.77 -6.69 10.33
CA GLU A 481 -5.64 -7.97 11.03
C GLU A 481 -6.96 -8.44 11.64
N GLY A 482 -7.75 -7.51 12.20
CA GLY A 482 -9.07 -7.78 12.74
C GLY A 482 -10.06 -8.25 11.67
N ASN A 483 -10.03 -7.65 10.49
CA ASN A 483 -10.81 -8.07 9.33
C ASN A 483 -10.38 -9.46 8.85
N ASN A 484 -9.09 -9.74 8.77
CA ASN A 484 -8.57 -11.06 8.39
C ASN A 484 -8.97 -12.14 9.41
N ALA A 485 -8.88 -11.84 10.72
CA ALA A 485 -9.34 -12.74 11.76
C ALA A 485 -10.85 -13.02 11.68
N ARG A 486 -11.66 -12.00 11.33
CA ARG A 486 -13.11 -12.14 11.10
C ARG A 486 -13.40 -13.02 9.88
N LEU A 487 -12.69 -12.82 8.77
CA LEU A 487 -12.83 -13.64 7.56
C LEU A 487 -12.46 -15.10 7.83
N ARG A 488 -11.31 -15.35 8.48
CA ARG A 488 -10.89 -16.69 8.89
C ARG A 488 -11.93 -17.37 9.78
N GLN A 489 -12.47 -16.64 10.77
CA GLN A 489 -13.55 -17.12 11.63
C GLN A 489 -14.79 -17.52 10.80
N HIS A 490 -15.17 -16.73 9.80
CA HIS A 490 -16.29 -17.03 8.90
C HIS A 490 -16.03 -18.28 8.05
N CYS A 491 -14.84 -18.43 7.46
CA CYS A 491 -14.49 -19.60 6.66
C CYS A 491 -14.49 -20.90 7.48
N ILE A 492 -13.92 -20.89 8.68
CA ILE A 492 -13.93 -22.05 9.58
C ILE A 492 -15.36 -22.42 9.97
N ARG A 493 -16.20 -21.43 10.27
CA ARG A 493 -17.63 -21.67 10.58
C ARG A 493 -18.35 -22.35 9.42
N LYS A 494 -18.23 -21.83 8.18
CA LYS A 494 -18.82 -22.47 7.00
C LYS A 494 -18.31 -23.90 6.79
N HIS A 495 -17.03 -24.14 7.08
CA HIS A 495 -16.46 -25.49 7.01
C HIS A 495 -17.10 -26.43 8.06
N LEU A 496 -17.23 -25.98 9.31
CA LEU A 496 -17.88 -26.75 10.37
C LEU A 496 -19.37 -27.04 10.06
N GLU A 497 -20.08 -26.09 9.47
CA GLU A 497 -21.48 -26.25 9.04
C GLU A 497 -21.65 -27.37 7.98
N ARG A 498 -20.69 -27.49 7.05
CA ARG A 498 -20.66 -28.57 6.06
C ARG A 498 -20.47 -29.96 6.69
N HIS A 499 -19.83 -30.04 7.86
CA HIS A 499 -19.68 -31.25 8.67
C HIS A 499 -20.82 -31.45 9.68
N GLY A 500 -21.94 -30.74 9.52
CA GLY A 500 -23.14 -30.91 10.35
C GLY A 500 -23.06 -30.28 11.75
N VAL A 501 -22.01 -29.51 12.05
CA VAL A 501 -21.90 -28.78 13.33
C VAL A 501 -22.61 -27.44 13.20
N ARG A 502 -23.71 -27.24 13.94
CA ARG A 502 -24.53 -26.00 13.90
C ARG A 502 -24.45 -25.14 15.16
N ASP A 503 -24.13 -25.75 16.31
CA ASP A 503 -24.04 -25.05 17.59
C ASP A 503 -22.57 -24.79 17.99
N PHE A 504 -22.20 -23.52 18.09
CA PHE A 504 -20.82 -23.05 18.34
C PHE A 504 -20.66 -22.31 19.68
N ALA A 505 -21.52 -22.63 20.66
CA ALA A 505 -21.64 -21.91 21.93
C ALA A 505 -20.29 -21.65 22.63
#